data_AF-A0A958EHP3-F1
#
_entry.id   AF-A0A958EHP3-F1
#
_cell.length_a   1.000
_cell.length_b   1.000
_cell.length_c   1.000
_cell.angle_alpha   90.00
_cell.angle_beta   90.00
_cell.angle_gamma   90.00
#
_symmetry.space_group_name_H-M   'P 1'
#
loop_
_entity.id
_entity.type
_entity.pdbx_description
1 polymer ?
#
loop_
_entity_poly.entity_id
_entity_poly.type
_entity_poly.pdbx_seq_one_letter_code
_entity_poly.pdbx_strand_id
1 'polypeptide(L)'
;MQKITAEAVEKGFETIAELSPADTEKLMGAFQSEQNDTFDYLLSVGEDILEEEERETLVLTGMVLWKIMSDHGPLPKPDAETLDKQEGRQFKLVEALNEGVPGLMSISAEKLLDNYPQEHLLALIEDLVLYPDEEDPDDLQDENRPWLFVFLKTLIDCWDA
;
A
#
# COMPACT_ATOMS: atom_id res chain seq x y z
N MET A 1 -5.22 3.57 14.97
CA MET A 1 -5.31 5.06 14.82
C MET A 1 -6.77 5.54 14.88
N GLN A 2 -7.09 6.84 14.77
CA GLN A 2 -8.47 7.27 14.46
C GLN A 2 -8.80 6.89 13.01
N LYS A 3 -10.08 6.59 12.72
CA LYS A 3 -10.53 6.29 11.36
C LYS A 3 -10.38 7.53 10.47
N ILE A 4 -9.68 7.38 9.34
CA ILE A 4 -9.54 8.43 8.33
C ILE A 4 -10.78 8.41 7.43
N THR A 5 -11.37 9.58 7.17
CA THR A 5 -12.58 9.72 6.36
C THR A 5 -12.27 9.70 4.87
N ALA A 6 -13.24 9.34 4.03
CA ALA A 6 -13.08 9.38 2.57
C ALA A 6 -12.61 10.76 2.08
N GLU A 7 -13.24 11.85 2.56
CA GLU A 7 -12.85 13.24 2.23
C GLU A 7 -11.39 13.55 2.58
N ALA A 8 -10.88 12.99 3.69
CA ALA A 8 -9.51 13.20 4.10
C ALA A 8 -8.52 12.42 3.23
N VAL A 9 -8.89 11.21 2.80
CA VAL A 9 -8.10 10.41 1.85
C VAL A 9 -8.04 11.10 0.49
N GLU A 10 -9.20 11.51 -0.05
CA GLU A 10 -9.31 12.22 -1.33
C GLU A 10 -8.47 13.50 -1.34
N LYS A 11 -8.67 14.37 -0.35
CA LYS A 11 -7.89 15.61 -0.22
C LYS A 11 -6.40 15.35 -0.07
N GLY A 12 -6.02 14.34 0.71
CA GLY A 12 -4.62 13.96 0.90
C GLY A 12 -3.98 13.50 -0.41
N PHE A 13 -4.70 12.67 -1.17
CA PHE A 13 -4.28 12.21 -2.49
C PHE A 13 -4.14 13.36 -3.49
N GLU A 14 -5.16 14.21 -3.63
CA GLU A 14 -5.13 15.40 -4.49
C GLU A 14 -3.94 16.31 -4.17
N THR A 15 -3.69 16.56 -2.88
CA THR A 15 -2.57 17.40 -2.44
C THR A 15 -1.22 16.84 -2.90
N ILE A 16 -1.07 15.52 -2.90
CA ILE A 16 0.16 14.85 -3.34
C ILE A 16 0.25 14.85 -4.86
N ALA A 17 -0.86 14.64 -5.57
CA ALA A 17 -0.93 14.68 -7.03
C ALA A 17 -0.57 16.06 -7.62
N GLU A 18 -0.79 17.14 -6.87
CA GLU A 18 -0.43 18.50 -7.26
C GLU A 18 1.03 18.89 -6.97
N LEU A 19 1.83 18.00 -6.36
CA LEU A 19 3.22 18.31 -6.02
C LEU A 19 4.10 18.48 -7.25
N SER A 20 5.03 19.44 -7.16
CA SER A 20 6.10 19.56 -8.15
C SER A 20 7.09 18.40 -8.01
N PRO A 21 7.84 18.02 -9.07
CA PRO A 21 8.84 16.95 -8.96
C PRO A 21 9.85 17.16 -7.82
N ALA A 22 10.27 18.41 -7.58
CA ALA A 22 11.19 18.76 -6.50
C ALA A 22 10.55 18.61 -5.10
N ASP A 23 9.24 18.77 -4.98
CA ASP A 23 8.54 18.57 -3.71
C ASP A 23 8.22 17.09 -3.48
N THR A 24 7.94 16.32 -4.55
CA THR A 24 7.86 14.86 -4.50
C THR A 24 9.17 14.24 -4.04
N GLU A 25 10.32 14.71 -4.55
CA GLU A 25 11.64 14.22 -4.12
C GLU A 25 11.90 14.52 -2.63
N LYS A 26 11.52 15.71 -2.15
CA LYS A 26 11.60 16.04 -0.71
C LYS A 26 10.70 15.16 0.13
N LEU A 27 9.48 14.89 -0.35
CA LEU A 27 8.53 14.03 0.34
C LEU A 27 9.06 12.59 0.43
N MET A 28 9.65 12.08 -0.66
CA MET A 28 10.30 10.78 -0.70
C MET A 28 11.47 10.69 0.31
N GLY A 29 12.32 11.73 0.36
CA GLY A 29 13.40 11.79 1.34
C GLY A 29 12.90 11.85 2.79
N ALA A 30 11.77 12.52 3.04
CA ALA A 30 11.13 12.53 4.36
C ALA A 30 10.58 11.14 4.72
N PHE A 31 9.90 10.48 3.78
CA PHE A 31 9.39 9.13 3.97
C PHE A 31 10.52 8.15 4.32
N GLN A 32 11.60 8.14 3.54
CA GLN A 32 12.77 7.32 3.79
C GLN A 32 13.39 7.57 5.17
N SER A 33 13.51 8.84 5.58
CA SER A 33 14.11 9.21 6.87
C SER A 33 13.22 8.82 8.06
N GLU A 34 11.90 9.00 7.92
CA GLU A 34 10.96 8.76 9.01
C GLU A 34 10.56 7.30 9.17
N GLN A 35 10.50 6.55 8.06
CA GLN A 35 10.02 5.17 7.96
C GLN A 35 11.07 4.27 7.28
N ASN A 36 12.33 4.33 7.73
CA ASN A 36 13.47 3.68 7.05
C ASN A 36 13.25 2.18 6.79
N ASP A 37 12.87 1.38 7.80
CA ASP A 37 12.64 -0.05 7.62
C ASP A 37 11.46 -0.35 6.67
N THR A 38 10.41 0.49 6.67
CA THR A 38 9.30 0.37 5.72
C THR A 38 9.73 0.71 4.29
N PHE A 39 10.59 1.72 4.13
CA PHE A 39 11.14 2.09 2.84
C PHE A 39 12.02 0.97 2.28
N ASP A 40 12.90 0.40 3.10
CA ASP A 40 13.76 -0.72 2.72
C ASP A 40 12.94 -1.98 2.40
N TYR A 41 11.85 -2.23 3.14
CA TYR A 41 10.88 -3.26 2.80
C TYR A 41 10.26 -3.04 1.42
N LEU A 42 9.76 -1.84 1.09
CA LEU A 42 9.15 -1.57 -0.22
C LEU A 42 10.13 -1.71 -1.39
N LEU A 43 11.43 -1.47 -1.16
CA LEU A 43 12.46 -1.67 -2.17
C LEU A 43 12.83 -3.13 -2.42
N SER A 44 12.60 -4.01 -1.46
CA SER A 44 13.02 -5.42 -1.51
C SER A 44 11.87 -6.40 -1.69
N VAL A 45 10.67 -6.02 -1.26
CA VAL A 45 9.50 -6.90 -1.32
C VAL A 45 9.08 -7.12 -2.77
N GLY A 46 8.84 -8.39 -3.12
CA GLY A 46 8.44 -8.76 -4.47
C GLY A 46 9.53 -8.57 -5.53
N GLU A 47 10.82 -8.44 -5.19
CA GLU A 47 11.91 -8.30 -6.18
C GLU A 47 11.92 -9.43 -7.22
N ASP A 48 11.54 -10.66 -6.82
CA ASP A 48 11.45 -11.84 -7.68
C ASP A 48 10.11 -11.97 -8.44
N ILE A 49 9.16 -11.06 -8.21
CA ILE A 49 7.76 -11.16 -8.69
C ILE A 49 7.36 -9.94 -9.53
N LEU A 50 7.69 -8.74 -9.03
CA LEU A 50 7.32 -7.46 -9.59
C LEU A 50 8.38 -6.94 -10.54
N GLU A 51 7.94 -6.35 -11.64
CA GLU A 51 8.81 -5.62 -12.57
C GLU A 51 9.24 -4.26 -12.01
N GLU A 52 10.18 -3.60 -12.67
CA GLU A 52 10.74 -2.32 -12.20
C GLU A 52 9.67 -1.22 -12.02
N GLU A 53 8.79 -1.05 -13.02
CA GLU A 53 7.70 -0.06 -12.99
C GLU A 53 6.68 -0.38 -11.87
N GLU A 54 6.42 -1.66 -11.60
CA GLU A 54 5.53 -2.09 -10.53
C GLU A 54 6.14 -1.83 -9.15
N ARG A 55 7.46 -2.01 -8.99
CA ARG A 55 8.17 -1.66 -7.75
C ARG A 55 8.21 -0.15 -7.53
N GLU A 56 8.35 0.65 -8.59
CA GLU A 56 8.24 2.11 -8.48
C GLU A 56 6.83 2.51 -8.03
N THR A 57 5.79 1.92 -8.62
CA THR A 57 4.39 2.10 -8.21
C THR A 57 4.17 1.73 -6.74
N LEU A 58 4.75 0.63 -6.29
CA LEU A 58 4.68 0.18 -4.90
C LEU A 58 5.27 1.22 -3.94
N VAL A 59 6.47 1.73 -4.23
CA VAL A 59 7.15 2.72 -3.39
C VAL A 59 6.39 4.05 -3.38
N LEU A 60 5.94 4.53 -4.54
CA LEU A 60 5.19 5.77 -4.66
C LEU A 60 3.85 5.69 -3.91
N THR A 61 3.12 4.59 -4.07
CA THR A 61 1.84 4.39 -3.38
C THR A 61 2.06 4.24 -1.87
N GLY A 62 3.12 3.56 -1.44
CA GLY A 62 3.52 3.50 -0.03
C GLY A 62 3.80 4.88 0.58
N MET A 63 4.50 5.76 -0.16
CA MET A 63 4.72 7.15 0.25
C MET A 63 3.41 7.94 0.35
N VAL A 64 2.48 7.76 -0.60
CA VAL A 64 1.16 8.39 -0.57
C VAL A 64 0.38 7.99 0.69
N LEU A 65 0.30 6.69 0.97
CA LEU A 65 -0.38 6.17 2.16
C LEU A 65 0.25 6.70 3.45
N TRP A 66 1.58 6.66 3.55
CA TRP A 66 2.31 7.22 4.69
C TRP A 66 1.95 8.68 4.90
N LYS A 67 1.94 9.49 3.83
CA LYS A 67 1.67 10.92 3.94
C LYS A 67 0.23 11.17 4.41
N ILE A 68 -0.75 10.49 3.83
CA ILE A 68 -2.17 10.61 4.24
C ILE A 68 -2.33 10.22 5.72
N MET A 69 -1.75 9.09 6.14
CA MET A 69 -1.88 8.61 7.52
C MET A 69 -1.14 9.51 8.52
N SER A 70 0.07 9.98 8.18
CA SER A 70 0.89 10.83 9.05
C SER A 70 0.27 12.21 9.31
N ASP A 71 -0.51 12.74 8.36
CA ASP A 71 -1.27 13.98 8.57
C ASP A 71 -2.37 13.84 9.63
N HIS A 72 -2.78 12.61 9.94
CA HIS A 72 -3.82 12.29 10.92
C HIS A 72 -3.26 11.85 12.28
N GLY A 73 -1.95 11.76 12.41
CA GLY A 73 -1.28 11.47 13.67
C GLY A 73 0.09 10.84 13.49
N PRO A 74 0.87 10.77 14.59
CA PRO A 74 2.16 10.07 14.55
C PRO A 74 1.94 8.59 14.25
N LEU A 75 2.69 8.07 13.28
CA LEU A 75 2.66 6.66 12.91
C LEU A 75 3.72 5.86 13.67
N PRO A 76 3.46 4.58 13.98
CA PRO A 76 4.53 3.69 14.42
C PRO A 76 5.59 3.54 13.32
N LYS A 77 6.78 3.13 13.73
CA LYS A 77 7.92 2.84 12.85
C LYS A 77 8.21 1.34 12.98
N PRO A 78 7.51 0.49 12.21
CA PRO A 78 7.68 -0.95 12.33
C PRO A 78 9.10 -1.32 11.89
N ASP A 79 9.74 -2.22 12.64
CA ASP A 79 11.00 -2.83 12.22
C ASP A 79 10.76 -3.93 11.18
N ALA A 80 11.85 -4.42 10.58
CA ALA A 80 11.79 -5.50 9.59
C ALA A 80 11.03 -6.75 10.10
N GLU A 81 11.24 -7.16 11.36
CA GLU A 81 10.54 -8.32 11.93
C GLU A 81 9.03 -8.10 12.03
N THR A 82 8.60 -6.89 12.38
CA THR A 82 7.19 -6.52 12.44
C THR A 82 6.56 -6.54 11.05
N LEU A 83 7.26 -6.02 10.04
CA LEU A 83 6.83 -6.03 8.64
C LEU A 83 6.67 -7.45 8.12
N ASP A 84 7.70 -8.30 8.24
CA ASP A 84 7.68 -9.71 7.82
C ASP A 84 6.52 -10.49 8.47
N LYS A 85 6.31 -10.26 9.77
CA LYS A 85 5.23 -10.92 10.51
C LYS A 85 3.86 -10.47 10.01
N GLN A 86 3.70 -9.19 9.69
CA GLN A 86 2.43 -8.65 9.22
C GLN A 86 2.15 -9.06 7.78
N GLU A 87 3.17 -9.10 6.93
CA GLU A 87 3.11 -9.63 5.57
C GLU A 87 2.66 -11.11 5.59
N GLY A 88 3.32 -11.94 6.41
CA GLY A 88 2.95 -13.34 6.58
C GLY A 88 1.52 -13.56 7.10
N ARG A 89 0.93 -12.57 7.80
CA ARG A 89 -0.49 -12.58 8.17
C ARG A 89 -1.38 -12.24 6.99
N GLN A 90 -1.00 -11.29 6.14
CA GLN A 90 -1.74 -10.97 4.93
C GLN A 90 -1.79 -12.16 3.98
N PHE A 91 -0.66 -12.84 3.75
CA PHE A 91 -0.64 -14.02 2.89
C PHE A 91 -1.54 -15.15 3.39
N LYS A 92 -1.55 -15.41 4.71
CA LYS A 92 -2.47 -16.38 5.29
C LYS A 92 -3.94 -15.99 5.14
N LEU A 93 -4.24 -14.69 5.21
CA LEU A 93 -5.59 -14.18 4.97
C LEU A 93 -6.00 -14.42 3.51
N VAL A 94 -5.14 -14.07 2.55
CA VAL A 94 -5.40 -14.29 1.12
C VAL A 94 -5.54 -15.78 0.81
N GLU A 95 -4.66 -16.62 1.33
CA GLU A 95 -4.76 -18.07 1.21
C GLU A 95 -6.12 -18.59 1.75
N ALA A 96 -6.54 -18.11 2.92
CA ALA A 96 -7.84 -18.49 3.49
C ALA A 96 -9.03 -18.01 2.65
N LEU A 97 -8.95 -16.83 2.04
CA LEU A 97 -9.97 -16.31 1.13
C LEU A 97 -10.06 -17.12 -0.18
N ASN A 98 -8.95 -17.73 -0.59
CA ASN A 98 -8.81 -18.59 -1.75
C ASN A 98 -8.93 -20.08 -1.40
N GLU A 99 -9.82 -20.41 -0.45
CA GLU A 99 -10.14 -21.79 -0.05
C GLU A 99 -8.93 -22.62 0.43
N GLY A 100 -7.86 -21.96 0.87
CA GLY A 100 -6.63 -22.60 1.32
C GLY A 100 -5.71 -23.07 0.19
N VAL A 101 -5.87 -22.56 -1.04
CA VAL A 101 -4.98 -22.90 -2.16
C VAL A 101 -3.66 -22.11 -2.02
N PRO A 102 -2.53 -22.78 -1.73
CA PRO A 102 -1.26 -22.08 -1.49
C PRO A 102 -0.75 -21.41 -2.77
N GLY A 103 -0.30 -20.15 -2.64
CA GLY A 103 0.26 -19.38 -3.75
C GLY A 103 -0.76 -18.85 -4.77
N LEU A 104 -2.06 -19.15 -4.60
CA LEU A 104 -3.10 -18.53 -5.41
C LEU A 104 -3.35 -17.10 -4.90
N MET A 105 -2.93 -16.13 -5.70
CA MET A 105 -3.10 -14.70 -5.41
C MET A 105 -4.28 -14.15 -6.19
N SER A 106 -5.46 -14.32 -5.60
CA SER A 106 -6.68 -13.66 -6.05
C SER A 106 -7.29 -12.90 -4.88
N ILE A 107 -7.66 -11.65 -5.12
CA ILE A 107 -8.22 -10.79 -4.09
C ILE A 107 -9.66 -10.45 -4.47
N SER A 108 -10.56 -10.72 -3.53
CA SER A 108 -11.90 -10.13 -3.54
C SER A 108 -11.85 -8.92 -2.62
N ALA A 109 -11.67 -7.74 -3.22
CA ALA A 109 -11.57 -6.49 -2.49
C ALA A 109 -12.79 -6.26 -1.58
N GLU A 110 -13.99 -6.62 -2.06
CA GLU A 110 -15.23 -6.62 -1.26
C GLU A 110 -15.09 -7.39 0.07
N LYS A 111 -14.45 -8.58 0.06
CA LYS A 111 -14.23 -9.38 1.29
C LYS A 111 -13.16 -8.79 2.20
N LEU A 112 -12.20 -8.05 1.66
CA LEU A 112 -11.13 -7.42 2.45
C LEU A 112 -11.56 -6.06 3.02
N LEU A 113 -12.47 -5.36 2.35
CA LEU A 113 -13.04 -4.09 2.78
C LEU A 113 -14.09 -4.25 3.88
N ASP A 114 -14.83 -5.36 3.88
CA ASP A 114 -15.92 -5.58 4.84
C ASP A 114 -15.41 -5.50 6.28
N ASN A 115 -15.82 -4.45 6.99
CA ASN A 115 -15.42 -4.12 8.38
C ASN A 115 -13.93 -3.78 8.56
N TYR A 116 -13.21 -3.38 7.51
CA TYR A 116 -11.83 -2.94 7.66
C TYR A 116 -11.75 -1.57 8.37
N PRO A 117 -10.95 -1.41 9.44
CA PRO A 117 -10.92 -0.16 10.23
C PRO A 117 -10.63 1.10 9.41
N GLN A 118 -9.77 0.98 8.40
CA GLN A 118 -9.39 2.06 7.48
C GLN A 118 -9.91 1.80 6.06
N GLU A 119 -11.19 1.46 5.93
CA GLU A 119 -11.84 1.09 4.65
C GLU A 119 -11.56 2.06 3.49
N HIS A 120 -11.46 3.36 3.75
CA HIS A 120 -11.23 4.36 2.70
C HIS A 120 -9.78 4.39 2.20
N LEU A 121 -8.80 4.07 3.06
CA LEU A 121 -7.42 3.87 2.58
C LEU A 121 -7.31 2.58 1.78
N LEU A 122 -8.06 1.55 2.18
CA LEU A 122 -8.08 0.28 1.46
C LEU A 122 -8.78 0.43 0.09
N ALA A 123 -9.84 1.23 0.01
CA ALA A 123 -10.48 1.60 -1.25
C ALA A 123 -9.52 2.40 -2.16
N LEU A 124 -8.72 3.32 -1.60
CA LEU A 124 -7.70 4.03 -2.39
C LEU A 124 -6.70 3.06 -3.03
N ILE A 125 -6.19 2.06 -2.30
CA ILE A 125 -5.25 1.09 -2.91
C ILE A 125 -5.94 0.17 -3.93
N GLU A 126 -7.23 -0.11 -3.75
CA GLU A 126 -8.02 -0.86 -4.73
C GLU A 126 -8.11 -0.07 -6.04
N ASP A 127 -8.46 1.22 -5.97
CA ASP A 127 -8.55 2.10 -7.14
C ASP A 127 -7.18 2.27 -7.82
N LEU A 128 -6.11 2.46 -7.06
CA LEU A 128 -4.78 2.71 -7.63
C LEU A 128 -4.12 1.46 -8.24
N VAL A 129 -4.41 0.28 -7.71
CA VAL A 129 -3.64 -0.93 -8.04
C VAL A 129 -4.49 -2.04 -8.66
N LEU A 130 -5.70 -2.29 -8.17
CA LEU A 130 -6.55 -3.36 -8.71
C LEU A 130 -7.32 -2.89 -9.95
N TYR A 131 -7.79 -1.64 -9.93
CA TYR A 131 -8.58 -1.03 -10.99
C TYR A 131 -7.97 0.30 -11.50
N PRO A 132 -6.68 0.30 -11.90
CA PRO A 132 -6.09 1.51 -12.50
C PRO A 132 -6.88 1.93 -13.74
N ASP A 133 -6.92 3.24 -14.01
CA ASP A 133 -7.61 3.80 -15.18
C ASP A 133 -7.12 3.12 -16.47
N GLU A 134 -8.06 2.57 -17.25
CA GLU A 134 -7.78 1.78 -18.46
C GLU A 134 -7.08 2.57 -19.59
N GLU A 135 -6.93 3.89 -19.45
CA GLU A 135 -6.25 4.75 -20.42
C GLU A 135 -4.71 4.66 -20.36
N ASP A 136 -4.14 4.02 -19.33
CA ASP A 136 -2.70 3.73 -19.23
C ASP A 136 -2.41 2.22 -19.36
N PRO A 137 -2.27 1.70 -20.60
CA PRO A 137 -2.20 0.26 -20.87
C PRO A 137 -0.87 -0.41 -20.47
N ASP A 138 0.11 0.34 -19.97
CA ASP A 138 1.48 -0.14 -19.78
C ASP A 138 1.92 -0.38 -18.32
N ASP A 139 1.20 0.10 -17.30
CA ASP A 139 1.84 0.26 -15.97
C ASP A 139 1.75 -0.93 -14.99
N LEU A 140 0.75 -1.82 -15.08
CA LEU A 140 0.57 -2.90 -14.10
C LEU A 140 0.04 -4.20 -14.72
N GLN A 141 0.80 -5.29 -14.59
CA GLN A 141 0.36 -6.60 -15.06
C GLN A 141 -0.79 -7.11 -14.17
N ASP A 142 -1.90 -7.54 -14.79
CA ASP A 142 -3.11 -8.02 -14.10
C ASP A 142 -2.81 -9.08 -13.02
N GLU A 143 -1.81 -9.94 -13.24
CA GLU A 143 -1.42 -11.00 -12.32
C GLU A 143 -0.62 -10.52 -11.10
N ASN A 144 0.01 -9.35 -11.18
CA ASN A 144 0.85 -8.78 -10.13
C ASN A 144 0.10 -7.79 -9.23
N ARG A 145 -1.03 -7.24 -9.69
CA ARG A 145 -1.89 -6.32 -8.90
C ARG A 145 -2.27 -6.86 -7.51
N PRO A 146 -2.65 -8.14 -7.34
CA PRO A 146 -2.93 -8.68 -6.01
C PRO A 146 -1.74 -8.65 -5.05
N TRP A 147 -0.51 -8.78 -5.55
CA TRP A 147 0.70 -8.73 -4.73
C TRP A 147 0.95 -7.31 -4.21
N LEU A 148 0.90 -6.32 -5.10
CA LEU A 148 1.00 -4.91 -4.75
C LEU A 148 -0.02 -4.51 -3.68
N PHE A 149 -1.28 -4.92 -3.85
CA PHE A 149 -2.34 -4.69 -2.86
C PHE A 149 -1.98 -5.26 -1.48
N VAL A 150 -1.47 -6.50 -1.42
CA VAL A 150 -1.07 -7.15 -0.16
C VAL A 150 0.09 -6.44 0.51
N PHE A 151 1.10 -6.03 -0.25
CA PHE A 151 2.24 -5.30 0.29
C PHE A 151 1.83 -3.94 0.85
N LEU A 152 0.96 -3.20 0.16
CA LEU A 152 0.45 -1.91 0.62
C LEU A 152 -0.47 -2.06 1.84
N LYS A 153 -1.37 -3.05 1.83
CA LYS A 153 -2.22 -3.35 2.98
C LYS A 153 -1.41 -3.72 4.22
N THR A 154 -0.28 -4.41 4.04
CA THR A 154 0.65 -4.72 5.14
C THR A 154 1.11 -3.45 5.85
N LEU A 155 1.40 -2.38 5.10
CA LEU A 155 1.81 -1.10 5.67
C LEU A 155 0.69 -0.43 6.45
N ILE A 156 -0.53 -0.38 5.90
CA ILE A 156 -1.70 0.20 6.57
C ILE A 156 -1.94 -0.52 7.91
N ASP A 157 -1.90 -1.86 7.92
CA ASP A 157 -2.07 -2.64 9.13
C ASP A 157 -0.96 -2.40 10.17
N CYS A 158 0.28 -2.19 9.73
CA CYS A 158 1.40 -1.84 10.63
C CYS A 158 1.23 -0.44 11.22
N TRP A 159 0.73 0.52 10.45
CA TRP A 159 0.55 1.90 10.89
C TRP A 159 -0.72 2.13 11.71
N ASP A 160 -1.76 1.32 11.51
CA ASP A 160 -3.02 1.42 12.26
C ASP A 160 -2.99 0.68 13.62
N ALA A 161 -1.91 -0.06 13.92
CA ALA A 161 -1.70 -0.91 15.10
C ALA A 161 -1.83 -0.22 16.47
#